data_AF-A0A0S3S1F7-F1
#
_entry.id   AF-A0A0S3S1F7-F1
#
_cell.length_a   1.000
_cell.length_b   1.000
_cell.length_c   1.000
_cell.angle_alpha   90.00
_cell.angle_beta   90.00
_cell.angle_gamma   90.00
#
_symmetry.space_group_name_H-M   'P 1'
#
loop_
_entity.id
_entity.type
_entity.pdbx_description
1 polymer ?
#
loop_
_entity_poly.entity_id
_entity_poly.type
_entity_poly.pdbx_seq_one_letter_code
_entity_poly.pdbx_strand_id
1 'polypeptide(L)'
;MTVTRLVNLYSLLRGLDNTNYPIHYSREAEEIIFQLINNDEWDLLSARIHTVSLKWLFQQDDVINSLCHQTLKFCRSYNFEETDIIIENNNQTVNVQTLAELVSTEDNYGARIFVCLLTQLLQAESHERDAVCVLNVVATMVHAYPTACEQLSLHGIATTIRSWFYLSNSLSTTTYMSILILVFNILSSVHPETLSADQSWVAVTMKMMEYSIPPDKVDILSDESLFVIGILSLILHLSTKKTLEETSKTILFNTSIISMVNTVVCAASSKGHALVDHDEGTSTGETLIFLLLLHYFAFKSLHAILPGFVDWQSFLVSTKPSEPLAFIGIRCHDLCRLLHFGSPAIKIAASYSLLELFNRISDQINSNHEELRCTVGYLMSIRSILEGLVFYNDLRVATNCCLCLSMILGWENLTNKTKLLEGSRWCRLIIEEMTVSFAAPALASQSFMNKQSPQVLIAIAVLKLSTIPQWMRSVFDSSSISGILENLTASNLSSEILVLFRELLKSNFLSTEQIATINQILQECRKRVYTNNAQDDLPNEAIKKVFTASYDTGDICEFLIDLMTSEAYIDTVSLGFHTGSKKLFEEIEMFYSSLSVDDGGCR
;
A
#
# COMPACT_ATOMS: atom_id res chain seq x y z
N MET A 1 -0.82 -13.93 48.65
CA MET A 1 0.65 -14.10 48.51
C MET A 1 1.10 -15.56 48.45
N THR A 2 0.64 -16.45 49.35
CA THR A 2 1.11 -17.86 49.37
C THR A 2 0.65 -18.65 48.13
N VAL A 3 -0.61 -18.50 47.71
CA VAL A 3 -1.17 -19.17 46.51
C VAL A 3 -0.49 -18.67 45.23
N THR A 4 -0.32 -17.35 45.05
CA THR A 4 0.38 -16.77 43.88
C THR A 4 1.80 -17.32 43.72
N ARG A 5 2.56 -17.43 44.81
CA ARG A 5 3.92 -17.98 44.77
C ARG A 5 3.92 -19.47 44.44
N LEU A 6 2.95 -20.22 44.96
CA LEU A 6 2.81 -21.64 44.69
C LEU A 6 2.51 -21.90 43.21
N VAL A 7 1.52 -21.20 42.65
CA VAL A 7 1.16 -21.29 41.23
C VAL A 7 2.37 -20.91 40.37
N ASN A 8 3.01 -19.76 40.62
CA ASN A 8 4.15 -19.31 39.81
C ASN A 8 5.32 -20.31 39.84
N LEU A 9 5.63 -20.90 41.00
CA LEU A 9 6.69 -21.89 41.14
C LEU A 9 6.33 -23.21 40.44
N TYR A 10 5.11 -23.70 40.62
CA TYR A 10 4.63 -24.92 39.97
C TYR A 10 4.66 -24.77 38.45
N SER A 11 4.09 -23.68 37.93
CA SER A 11 4.08 -23.36 36.51
C SER A 11 5.50 -23.18 35.94
N LEU A 12 6.43 -22.60 36.71
CA LEU A 12 7.83 -22.48 36.28
C LEU A 12 8.47 -23.85 36.09
N LEU A 13 8.30 -24.74 37.07
CA LEU A 13 8.85 -26.09 37.00
C LEU A 13 8.26 -26.84 35.79
N ARG A 14 6.95 -26.77 35.60
CA ARG A 14 6.28 -27.42 34.45
C ARG A 14 6.73 -26.86 33.11
N GLY A 15 6.90 -25.54 33.00
CA GLY A 15 7.38 -24.91 31.76
C GLY A 15 8.85 -25.24 31.44
N LEU A 16 9.69 -25.48 32.45
CA LEU A 16 11.10 -25.85 32.27
C LEU A 16 11.29 -27.33 31.90
N ASP A 17 10.33 -28.20 32.22
CA ASP A 17 10.34 -29.64 31.94
C ASP A 17 10.60 -29.93 30.44
N ASN A 18 10.07 -29.08 29.57
CA ASN A 18 10.27 -29.17 28.12
C ASN A 18 11.71 -28.91 27.65
N THR A 19 12.60 -28.41 28.51
CA THR A 19 13.92 -27.90 28.07
C THR A 19 15.12 -28.71 28.55
N ASN A 20 15.10 -29.39 29.72
CA ASN A 20 16.35 -29.99 30.21
C ASN A 20 16.27 -31.28 31.07
N TYR A 21 15.18 -31.67 31.74
CA TYR A 21 15.08 -32.95 32.49
C TYR A 21 13.61 -33.32 32.78
N PRO A 22 13.17 -34.59 32.62
CA PRO A 22 11.81 -35.01 32.96
C PRO A 22 11.61 -34.99 34.48
N ILE A 23 10.85 -34.01 34.97
CA ILE A 23 10.41 -33.91 36.34
C ILE A 23 9.12 -34.74 36.47
N HIS A 24 9.04 -35.63 37.44
CA HIS A 24 7.80 -36.37 37.71
C HIS A 24 6.85 -35.52 38.56
N TYR A 25 5.63 -35.30 38.06
CA TYR A 25 4.59 -34.53 38.73
C TYR A 25 3.40 -35.43 39.13
N SER A 26 2.72 -35.05 40.22
CA SER A 26 1.47 -35.69 40.64
C SER A 26 0.29 -35.01 39.96
N ARG A 27 -0.59 -35.81 39.37
CA ARG A 27 -1.84 -35.34 38.78
C ARG A 27 -2.74 -34.67 39.82
N GLU A 28 -2.76 -35.20 41.03
CA GLU A 28 -3.53 -34.65 42.15
C GLU A 28 -3.02 -33.25 42.53
N ALA A 29 -1.71 -33.02 42.47
CA ALA A 29 -1.14 -31.69 42.70
C ALA A 29 -1.56 -30.70 41.61
N GLU A 30 -1.60 -31.11 40.35
CA GLU A 30 -2.05 -30.28 39.22
C GLU A 30 -3.54 -29.92 39.34
N GLU A 31 -4.39 -30.90 39.69
CA GLU A 31 -5.82 -30.69 39.93
C GLU A 31 -6.07 -29.69 41.08
N ILE A 32 -5.29 -29.78 42.17
CA ILE A 32 -5.35 -28.80 43.27
C ILE A 32 -4.93 -27.41 42.79
N ILE A 33 -3.87 -27.29 41.99
CA ILE A 33 -3.43 -26.00 41.44
C ILE A 33 -4.51 -25.38 40.55
N PHE A 34 -5.14 -26.17 39.67
CA PHE A 34 -6.23 -25.70 38.83
C PHE A 34 -7.46 -25.28 39.63
N GLN A 35 -7.81 -26.02 40.69
CA GLN A 35 -8.88 -25.60 41.61
C GLN A 35 -8.58 -24.26 42.30
N LEU A 36 -7.34 -24.04 42.74
CA LEU A 36 -6.94 -22.77 43.35
C LEU A 36 -7.03 -21.60 42.36
N ILE A 37 -6.67 -21.82 41.09
CA ILE A 37 -6.81 -20.82 40.03
C ILE A 37 -8.30 -20.55 39.74
N ASN A 38 -9.11 -21.61 39.65
CA ASN A 38 -10.53 -21.53 39.30
C ASN A 38 -11.41 -20.93 40.42
N ASN A 39 -10.95 -20.96 41.68
CA ASN A 39 -11.63 -20.33 42.81
C ASN A 39 -11.21 -18.86 43.05
N ASP A 40 -10.57 -18.22 42.06
CA ASP A 40 -10.09 -16.82 42.12
C ASP A 40 -9.10 -16.52 43.27
N GLU A 41 -8.43 -17.55 43.81
CA GLU A 41 -7.40 -17.38 44.84
C GLU A 41 -6.04 -16.95 44.26
N TRP A 42 -5.91 -16.97 42.93
CA TRP A 42 -4.75 -16.53 42.17
C TRP A 42 -5.03 -15.19 41.47
N ASP A 43 -4.02 -14.30 41.46
CA ASP A 43 -4.11 -12.98 40.86
C ASP A 43 -2.86 -12.68 40.03
N LEU A 44 -3.01 -12.57 38.71
CA LEU A 44 -1.93 -12.37 37.74
C LEU A 44 -1.16 -11.07 37.99
N LEU A 45 -1.86 -10.02 38.44
CA LEU A 45 -1.27 -8.70 38.67
C LEU A 45 -0.57 -8.58 40.03
N SER A 46 -0.78 -9.54 40.94
CA SER A 46 -0.35 -9.43 42.34
C SER A 46 1.13 -9.77 42.59
N ALA A 47 1.81 -10.43 41.64
CA ALA A 47 3.21 -10.83 41.81
C ALA A 47 3.96 -10.98 40.49
N ARG A 48 5.29 -10.89 40.54
CA ARG A 48 6.16 -11.16 39.39
C ARG A 48 6.02 -12.61 38.93
N ILE A 49 5.62 -12.80 37.68
CA ILE A 49 5.57 -14.11 37.02
C ILE A 49 6.63 -14.19 35.93
N HIS A 50 7.31 -15.33 35.83
CA HIS A 50 8.28 -15.58 34.78
C HIS A 50 7.57 -15.93 33.48
N THR A 51 8.11 -15.52 32.32
CA THR A 51 7.48 -15.76 31.00
C THR A 51 7.23 -17.24 30.72
N VAL A 52 8.18 -18.10 31.09
CA VAL A 52 8.03 -19.58 31.00
C VAL A 52 6.83 -20.10 31.81
N SER A 53 6.62 -19.58 33.03
CA SER A 53 5.46 -19.95 33.85
C SER A 53 4.16 -19.50 33.21
N LEU A 54 4.15 -18.27 32.69
CA LEU A 54 2.97 -17.67 32.06
C LEU A 54 2.60 -18.42 30.77
N LYS A 55 3.59 -18.77 29.96
CA LYS A 55 3.44 -19.59 28.76
C LYS A 55 2.80 -20.95 29.09
N TRP A 56 3.30 -21.65 30.09
CA TRP A 56 2.73 -22.93 30.51
C TRP A 56 1.29 -22.80 31.01
N LEU A 57 0.97 -21.76 31.79
CA LEU A 57 -0.41 -21.51 32.23
C LEU A 57 -1.33 -21.30 31.03
N PHE A 58 -0.87 -20.55 30.01
CA PHE A 58 -1.62 -20.27 28.80
C PHE A 58 -1.76 -21.50 27.89
N GLN A 59 -1.13 -22.64 28.20
CA GLN A 59 -1.34 -23.93 27.52
C GLN A 59 -2.44 -24.78 28.15
N GLN A 60 -3.03 -24.35 29.28
CA GLN A 60 -3.97 -25.16 30.04
C GLN A 60 -5.43 -24.82 29.70
N ASP A 61 -6.17 -25.78 29.15
CA ASP A 61 -7.60 -25.63 28.83
C ASP A 61 -8.48 -25.54 30.10
N ASP A 62 -8.12 -26.25 31.17
CA ASP A 62 -8.92 -26.39 32.40
C ASP A 62 -9.08 -25.09 33.21
N VAL A 63 -8.25 -24.08 32.93
CA VAL A 63 -8.26 -22.78 33.63
C VAL A 63 -8.55 -21.60 32.70
N ILE A 64 -9.02 -21.85 31.47
CA ILE A 64 -9.20 -20.82 30.44
C ILE A 64 -10.15 -19.69 30.89
N ASN A 65 -11.21 -20.00 31.64
CA ASN A 65 -12.18 -19.01 32.12
C ASN A 65 -11.57 -18.08 33.17
N SER A 66 -10.81 -18.64 34.12
CA SER A 66 -10.09 -17.83 35.12
C SER A 66 -8.97 -17.03 34.48
N LEU A 67 -8.29 -17.57 33.46
CA LEU A 67 -7.34 -16.78 32.65
C LEU A 67 -8.03 -15.63 31.93
N CYS A 68 -9.23 -15.81 31.37
CA CYS A 68 -10.01 -14.71 30.79
C CYS A 68 -10.31 -13.62 31.82
N HIS A 69 -10.70 -13.99 33.05
CA HIS A 69 -10.96 -13.03 34.12
C HIS A 69 -9.70 -12.24 34.52
N GLN A 70 -8.57 -12.92 34.67
CA GLN A 70 -7.29 -12.28 35.01
C GLN A 70 -6.77 -11.39 33.87
N THR A 71 -6.92 -11.82 32.62
CA THR A 71 -6.62 -11.02 31.44
C THR A 71 -7.50 -9.78 31.36
N LEU A 72 -8.79 -9.88 31.68
CA LEU A 72 -9.66 -8.70 31.76
C LEU A 72 -9.20 -7.70 32.83
N LYS A 73 -8.80 -8.20 34.00
CA LYS A 73 -8.25 -7.36 35.07
C LYS A 73 -6.99 -6.62 34.62
N PHE A 74 -6.10 -7.31 33.90
CA PHE A 74 -4.94 -6.69 33.26
C PHE A 74 -5.34 -5.60 32.25
N CYS A 75 -6.32 -5.89 31.39
CA CYS A 75 -6.76 -4.92 30.37
C CYS A 75 -7.32 -3.65 31.01
N ARG A 76 -8.09 -3.78 32.10
CA ARG A 76 -8.57 -2.65 32.87
C ARG A 76 -7.40 -1.84 33.43
N SER A 77 -6.45 -2.47 34.13
CA SER A 77 -5.33 -1.76 34.76
C SER A 77 -4.44 -1.03 33.76
N TYR A 78 -4.21 -1.61 32.58
CA TYR A 78 -3.41 -1.01 31.52
C TYR A 78 -4.00 0.33 31.04
N ASN A 79 -5.31 0.40 30.81
CA ASN A 79 -5.97 1.60 30.28
C ASN A 79 -6.15 2.72 31.32
N PHE A 80 -6.06 2.43 32.63
CA PHE A 80 -6.15 3.47 33.67
C PHE A 80 -4.84 4.26 33.86
N GLU A 81 -3.68 3.69 33.50
CA GLU A 81 -2.38 4.36 33.68
C GLU A 81 -2.10 5.47 32.64
N GLU A 82 -2.84 5.53 31.53
CA GLU A 82 -2.72 6.60 30.53
C GLU A 82 -3.48 7.88 30.90
N THR A 83 -4.48 7.82 31.79
CA THR A 83 -5.37 8.96 32.09
C THR A 83 -5.09 9.70 33.39
N ASP A 84 -4.30 9.16 34.33
CA ASP A 84 -4.05 9.81 35.63
C ASP A 84 -2.54 10.00 35.92
N ILE A 85 -2.17 11.25 36.10
CA ILE A 85 -0.84 11.76 36.48
C ILE A 85 -0.38 11.17 37.84
N ILE A 86 0.84 10.62 37.85
CA ILE A 86 1.78 10.44 38.98
C ILE A 86 1.17 9.87 40.27
N ILE A 87 1.24 8.55 40.47
CA ILE A 87 1.54 7.95 41.79
C ILE A 87 2.39 6.69 41.60
N GLU A 88 3.54 6.66 42.28
CA GLU A 88 4.44 5.53 42.46
C GLU A 88 3.69 4.23 42.82
N ASN A 89 3.64 3.27 41.90
CA ASN A 89 3.79 1.84 42.22
C ASN A 89 4.15 1.03 40.97
N ASN A 90 5.39 1.16 40.50
CA ASN A 90 6.01 0.34 39.45
C ASN A 90 6.20 -1.13 39.90
N ASN A 91 5.11 -1.81 40.27
CA ASN A 91 5.06 -3.23 40.59
C ASN A 91 4.34 -4.06 39.51
N GLN A 92 3.86 -3.45 38.42
CA GLN A 92 3.41 -4.21 37.26
C GLN A 92 4.61 -4.89 36.58
N THR A 93 4.55 -6.21 36.41
CA THR A 93 5.66 -7.01 35.85
C THR A 93 5.28 -7.84 34.64
N VAL A 94 3.99 -8.05 34.41
CA VAL A 94 3.48 -8.44 33.09
C VAL A 94 3.24 -7.16 32.32
N ASN A 95 4.00 -6.94 31.25
CA ASN A 95 3.82 -5.81 30.33
C ASN A 95 3.02 -6.32 29.09
N VAL A 96 2.32 -5.42 28.40
CA VAL A 96 1.67 -5.69 27.10
C VAL A 96 2.64 -6.35 26.11
N GLN A 97 3.93 -6.01 26.15
CA GLN A 97 4.96 -6.66 25.31
C GLN A 97 5.10 -8.17 25.58
N THR A 98 5.06 -8.58 26.85
CA THR A 98 5.17 -10.01 27.22
C THR A 98 3.94 -10.79 26.79
N LEU A 99 2.75 -10.19 26.90
CA LEU A 99 1.53 -10.83 26.43
C LEU A 99 1.45 -10.84 24.90
N ALA A 100 1.95 -9.81 24.21
CA ALA A 100 2.02 -9.79 22.75
C ALA A 100 2.95 -10.88 22.19
N GLU A 101 4.09 -11.12 22.84
CA GLU A 101 4.98 -12.26 22.54
C GLU A 101 4.26 -13.61 22.73
N LEU A 102 3.45 -13.75 23.78
CA LEU A 102 2.66 -14.96 24.01
C LEU A 102 1.56 -15.14 22.97
N VAL A 103 0.82 -14.08 22.64
CA VAL A 103 -0.26 -14.11 21.64
C VAL A 103 0.27 -14.42 20.24
N SER A 104 1.52 -14.04 19.94
CA SER A 104 2.15 -14.29 18.64
C SER A 104 2.74 -15.70 18.47
N THR A 105 2.74 -16.53 19.51
CA THR A 105 3.34 -17.88 19.46
C THR A 105 2.28 -18.97 19.35
N GLU A 106 2.49 -19.95 18.46
CA GLU A 106 1.54 -21.03 18.15
C GLU A 106 1.36 -22.07 19.27
N ASP A 107 2.30 -22.13 20.21
CA ASP A 107 2.40 -23.20 21.19
C ASP A 107 1.68 -22.89 22.51
N ASN A 108 0.80 -21.91 22.53
CA ASN A 108 -0.05 -21.59 23.67
C ASN A 108 -1.41 -21.03 23.23
N TYR A 109 -2.35 -20.89 24.17
CA TYR A 109 -3.70 -20.41 23.91
C TYR A 109 -3.87 -18.89 24.10
N GLY A 110 -2.80 -18.09 24.05
CA GLY A 110 -2.86 -16.64 24.27
C GLY A 110 -3.86 -15.93 23.36
N ALA A 111 -3.72 -16.09 22.04
CA ALA A 111 -4.67 -15.53 21.08
C ALA A 111 -6.11 -16.06 21.32
N ARG A 112 -6.26 -17.35 21.61
CA ARG A 112 -7.56 -17.98 21.94
C ARG A 112 -8.19 -17.38 23.19
N ILE A 113 -7.41 -17.09 24.24
CA ILE A 113 -7.90 -16.46 25.48
C ILE A 113 -8.49 -15.08 25.19
N PHE A 114 -7.82 -14.26 24.38
CA PHE A 114 -8.35 -12.94 23.99
C PHE A 114 -9.63 -13.04 23.15
N VAL A 115 -9.69 -13.99 22.21
CA VAL A 115 -10.89 -14.22 21.39
C VAL A 115 -12.06 -14.74 22.24
N CYS A 116 -11.79 -15.66 23.18
CA CYS A 116 -12.77 -16.15 24.15
C CYS A 116 -13.26 -15.03 25.06
N LEU A 117 -12.37 -14.17 25.56
CA LEU A 117 -12.72 -13.03 26.40
C LEU A 117 -13.64 -12.05 25.66
N LEU A 118 -13.32 -11.69 24.41
CA LEU A 118 -14.20 -10.85 23.59
C LEU A 118 -15.57 -11.50 23.34
N THR A 119 -15.63 -12.83 23.22
CA THR A 119 -16.89 -13.56 23.07
C THR A 119 -17.71 -13.55 24.37
N GLN A 120 -17.06 -13.74 25.52
CA GLN A 120 -17.70 -13.71 26.84
C GLN A 120 -18.26 -12.31 27.14
N LEU A 121 -17.52 -11.25 26.81
CA LEU A 121 -17.96 -9.86 27.01
C LEU A 121 -19.24 -9.54 26.21
N LEU A 122 -19.38 -10.10 25.01
CA LEU A 122 -20.59 -9.96 24.20
C LEU A 122 -21.79 -10.67 24.83
N GLN A 123 -21.60 -11.85 25.44
CA GLN A 123 -22.67 -12.66 26.02
C GLN A 123 -23.13 -12.17 27.40
N ALA A 124 -22.21 -11.59 28.19
CA ALA A 124 -22.44 -11.30 29.60
C ALA A 124 -23.17 -9.96 29.88
N GLU A 125 -23.71 -9.28 28.85
CA GLU A 125 -24.17 -7.87 28.96
C GLU A 125 -23.14 -7.00 29.71
N SER A 126 -21.86 -7.26 29.45
CA SER A 126 -20.76 -6.66 30.20
C SER A 126 -20.67 -5.15 29.96
N HIS A 127 -20.04 -4.43 30.91
CA HIS A 127 -19.85 -3.00 30.78
C HIS A 127 -19.03 -2.68 29.53
N GLU A 128 -19.56 -1.85 28.64
CA GLU A 128 -18.93 -1.37 27.39
C GLU A 128 -17.44 -1.00 27.55
N ARG A 129 -17.08 -0.41 28.69
CA ARG A 129 -15.70 -0.06 29.05
C ARG A 129 -14.75 -1.26 29.02
N ASP A 130 -15.21 -2.43 29.44
CA ASP A 130 -14.41 -3.65 29.47
C ASP A 130 -14.07 -4.13 28.06
N ALA A 131 -15.05 -4.07 27.15
CA ALA A 131 -14.85 -4.41 25.75
C ALA A 131 -13.83 -3.48 25.09
N VAL A 132 -13.97 -2.16 25.30
CA VAL A 132 -13.01 -1.15 24.80
C VAL A 132 -11.60 -1.40 25.37
N CYS A 133 -11.48 -1.67 26.67
CA CYS A 133 -10.17 -1.96 27.29
C CYS A 133 -9.48 -3.18 26.63
N VAL A 134 -10.23 -4.25 26.38
CA VAL A 134 -9.68 -5.45 25.73
C VAL A 134 -9.32 -5.17 24.28
N LEU A 135 -10.18 -4.51 23.51
CA LEU A 135 -9.91 -4.15 22.11
C LEU A 135 -8.64 -3.29 21.96
N ASN A 136 -8.47 -2.27 22.82
CA ASN A 136 -7.29 -1.40 22.84
C ASN A 136 -6.01 -2.16 23.16
N VAL A 137 -6.08 -3.10 24.12
CA VAL A 137 -4.94 -3.93 24.48
C VAL A 137 -4.56 -4.88 23.35
N VAL A 138 -5.54 -5.51 22.70
CA VAL A 138 -5.28 -6.37 21.53
C VAL A 138 -4.69 -5.55 20.37
N ALA A 139 -5.21 -4.36 20.11
CA ALA A 139 -4.66 -3.46 19.10
C ALA A 139 -3.19 -3.09 19.40
N THR A 140 -2.89 -2.78 20.67
CA THR A 140 -1.51 -2.52 21.13
C THR A 140 -0.60 -3.75 20.99
N MET A 141 -1.12 -4.96 21.24
CA MET A 141 -0.37 -6.19 21.06
C MET A 141 -0.02 -6.45 19.60
N VAL A 142 -0.99 -6.26 18.70
CA VAL A 142 -0.77 -6.36 17.25
C VAL A 142 0.25 -5.34 16.77
N HIS A 143 0.21 -4.12 17.33
CA HIS A 143 1.23 -3.10 17.06
C HIS A 143 2.63 -3.54 17.47
N ALA A 144 2.77 -4.12 18.66
CA ALA A 144 4.07 -4.57 19.16
C ALA A 144 4.59 -5.82 18.43
N TYR A 145 3.71 -6.78 18.12
CA TYR A 145 4.04 -8.05 17.48
C TYR A 145 3.03 -8.37 16.37
N PRO A 146 3.29 -7.94 15.11
CA PRO A 146 2.40 -8.15 13.97
C PRO A 146 1.99 -9.61 13.72
N THR A 147 2.84 -10.58 14.08
CA THR A 147 2.55 -12.02 14.01
C THR A 147 1.39 -12.46 14.90
N ALA A 148 1.01 -11.66 15.91
CA ALA A 148 -0.20 -11.87 16.70
C ALA A 148 -1.48 -11.89 15.82
N CYS A 149 -1.50 -11.17 14.70
CA CYS A 149 -2.64 -11.16 13.78
C CYS A 149 -2.95 -12.54 13.21
N GLU A 150 -1.92 -13.34 12.93
CA GLU A 150 -2.06 -14.67 12.35
C GLU A 150 -2.75 -15.59 13.36
N GLN A 151 -2.26 -15.59 14.61
CA GLN A 151 -2.84 -16.38 15.69
C GLN A 151 -4.27 -15.94 16.04
N LEU A 152 -4.53 -14.63 16.10
CA LEU A 152 -5.89 -14.11 16.31
C LEU A 152 -6.84 -14.54 15.18
N SER A 153 -6.36 -14.52 13.94
CA SER A 153 -7.11 -14.95 12.75
C SER A 153 -7.43 -16.45 12.79
N LEU A 154 -6.42 -17.28 13.09
CA LEU A 154 -6.58 -18.73 13.25
C LEU A 154 -7.58 -19.10 14.35
N HIS A 155 -7.59 -18.35 15.45
CA HIS A 155 -8.52 -18.56 16.55
C HIS A 155 -9.90 -17.90 16.38
N GLY A 156 -10.20 -17.35 15.19
CA GLY A 156 -11.55 -16.97 14.81
C GLY A 156 -11.95 -15.54 15.18
N ILE A 157 -11.00 -14.60 15.31
CA ILE A 157 -11.31 -13.19 15.61
C ILE A 157 -12.35 -12.58 14.67
N ALA A 158 -12.34 -12.94 13.38
CA ALA A 158 -13.32 -12.49 12.39
C ALA A 158 -14.76 -12.91 12.75
N THR A 159 -14.92 -14.14 13.24
CA THR A 159 -16.24 -14.66 13.68
C THR A 159 -16.74 -13.95 14.93
N THR A 160 -15.83 -13.58 15.84
CA THR A 160 -16.13 -12.81 17.04
C THR A 160 -16.56 -11.39 16.65
N ILE A 161 -15.79 -10.69 15.80
CA ILE A 161 -16.13 -9.35 15.31
C ILE A 161 -17.48 -9.36 14.58
N ARG A 162 -17.74 -10.36 13.74
CA ARG A 162 -19.06 -10.56 13.12
C ARG A 162 -20.16 -10.64 14.17
N SER A 163 -19.95 -11.42 15.23
CA SER A 163 -20.94 -11.58 16.30
C SER A 163 -21.22 -10.25 17.02
N TRP A 164 -20.19 -9.43 17.25
CA TRP A 164 -20.36 -8.07 17.77
C TRP A 164 -21.26 -7.21 16.87
N PHE A 165 -21.03 -7.21 15.55
CA PHE A 165 -21.86 -6.43 14.62
C PHE A 165 -23.33 -6.87 14.52
N TYR A 166 -23.63 -8.16 14.73
CA TYR A 166 -24.98 -8.70 14.52
C TYR A 166 -25.78 -8.90 15.80
N LEU A 167 -25.13 -9.17 16.94
CA LEU A 167 -25.81 -9.46 18.20
C LEU A 167 -25.94 -8.23 19.11
N SER A 168 -25.13 -7.19 18.91
CA SER A 168 -25.31 -5.94 19.65
C SER A 168 -26.42 -5.10 19.01
N ASN A 169 -27.47 -4.78 19.77
CA ASN A 169 -28.61 -4.02 19.26
C ASN A 169 -28.24 -2.57 18.85
N SER A 170 -27.12 -2.05 19.35
CA SER A 170 -26.46 -0.82 18.91
C SER A 170 -25.06 -0.75 19.51
N LEU A 171 -24.01 -0.72 18.69
CA LEU A 171 -22.65 -0.42 19.16
C LEU A 171 -22.55 1.07 19.48
N SER A 172 -21.91 1.41 20.59
CA SER A 172 -21.48 2.78 20.81
C SER A 172 -20.41 3.18 19.79
N THR A 173 -20.31 4.48 19.48
CA THR A 173 -19.22 5.01 18.64
C THR A 173 -17.85 4.58 19.12
N THR A 174 -17.59 4.61 20.44
CA THR A 174 -16.29 4.22 21.00
C THR A 174 -15.97 2.75 20.78
N THR A 175 -16.94 1.85 21.01
CA THR A 175 -16.75 0.41 20.77
C THR A 175 -16.59 0.13 19.27
N TYR A 176 -17.39 0.78 18.43
CA TYR A 176 -17.31 0.67 16.98
C TYR A 176 -15.93 1.07 16.47
N MET A 177 -15.43 2.25 16.86
CA MET A 177 -14.10 2.71 16.46
C MET A 177 -12.99 1.80 16.96
N SER A 178 -13.09 1.28 18.19
CA SER A 178 -12.12 0.31 18.72
C SER A 178 -12.07 -0.98 17.89
N ILE A 179 -13.23 -1.46 17.41
CA ILE A 179 -13.32 -2.59 16.48
C ILE A 179 -12.70 -2.22 15.13
N LEU A 180 -12.99 -1.04 14.57
CA LEU A 180 -12.41 -0.61 13.29
C LEU A 180 -10.87 -0.55 13.35
N ILE A 181 -10.30 0.02 14.42
CA ILE A 181 -8.84 0.06 14.64
C ILE A 181 -8.25 -1.35 14.66
N LEU A 182 -8.88 -2.26 15.40
CA LEU A 182 -8.43 -3.65 15.44
C LEU A 182 -8.51 -4.31 14.05
N VAL A 183 -9.61 -4.12 13.32
CA VAL A 183 -9.77 -4.64 11.95
C VAL A 183 -8.68 -4.10 11.03
N PHE A 184 -8.44 -2.79 11.06
CA PHE A 184 -7.41 -2.16 10.25
C PHE A 184 -6.02 -2.73 10.56
N ASN A 185 -5.67 -2.81 11.85
CA ASN A 185 -4.37 -3.33 12.29
C ASN A 185 -4.17 -4.80 11.91
N ILE A 186 -5.24 -5.61 11.97
CA ILE A 186 -5.20 -6.99 11.49
C ILE A 186 -4.92 -7.01 9.99
N LEU A 187 -5.72 -6.30 9.19
CA LEU A 187 -5.62 -6.33 7.72
C LEU A 187 -4.32 -5.71 7.20
N SER A 188 -3.75 -4.72 7.88
CA SER A 188 -2.48 -4.09 7.49
C SER A 188 -1.26 -4.97 7.76
N SER A 189 -1.36 -5.90 8.72
CA SER A 189 -0.20 -6.64 9.26
C SER A 189 -0.22 -8.14 8.93
N VAL A 190 -1.40 -8.71 8.70
CA VAL A 190 -1.60 -10.15 8.53
C VAL A 190 -0.99 -10.66 7.22
N HIS A 191 -0.38 -11.84 7.27
CA HIS A 191 0.03 -12.55 6.06
C HIS A 191 -1.20 -13.08 5.32
N PRO A 192 -1.37 -12.80 4.00
CA PRO A 192 -2.60 -13.10 3.28
C PRO A 192 -3.07 -14.56 3.43
N GLU A 193 -2.13 -15.50 3.48
CA GLU A 193 -2.40 -16.95 3.59
C GLU A 193 -3.10 -17.36 4.89
N THR A 194 -3.00 -16.53 5.94
CA THR A 194 -3.56 -16.83 7.28
C THR A 194 -4.98 -16.32 7.47
N LEU A 195 -5.47 -15.46 6.56
CA LEU A 195 -6.85 -15.00 6.59
C LEU A 195 -7.77 -16.13 6.12
N SER A 196 -8.67 -16.57 7.00
CA SER A 196 -9.63 -17.62 6.67
C SER A 196 -10.50 -17.20 5.48
N ALA A 197 -10.69 -18.09 4.51
CA ALA A 197 -11.67 -17.95 3.43
C ALA A 197 -13.14 -18.04 3.92
N ASP A 198 -13.38 -17.86 5.22
CA ASP A 198 -14.70 -17.91 5.81
C ASP A 198 -15.55 -16.70 5.38
N GLN A 199 -16.86 -16.84 5.49
CA GLN A 199 -17.82 -15.79 5.12
C GLN A 199 -17.92 -14.67 6.19
N SER A 200 -17.13 -14.73 7.27
CA SER A 200 -17.22 -13.76 8.36
C SER A 200 -16.75 -12.40 7.91
N TRP A 201 -15.65 -12.31 7.14
CA TRP A 201 -15.18 -11.04 6.60
C TRP A 201 -16.19 -10.39 5.66
N VAL A 202 -16.90 -11.17 4.84
CA VAL A 202 -18.00 -10.66 4.00
C VAL A 202 -19.09 -10.02 4.86
N ALA A 203 -19.55 -10.73 5.89
CA ALA A 203 -20.60 -10.25 6.79
C ALA A 203 -20.17 -9.01 7.60
N VAL A 204 -18.91 -8.98 8.04
CA VAL A 204 -18.30 -7.83 8.74
C VAL A 204 -18.24 -6.61 7.82
N THR A 205 -17.73 -6.76 6.60
CA THR A 205 -17.66 -5.67 5.62
C THR A 205 -19.04 -5.15 5.23
N MET A 206 -20.02 -6.02 5.00
CA MET A 206 -21.40 -5.59 4.73
C MET A 206 -21.95 -4.72 5.86
N LYS A 207 -21.72 -5.11 7.14
CA LYS A 207 -22.19 -4.34 8.29
C LYS A 207 -21.45 -3.02 8.49
N MET A 208 -20.13 -2.99 8.28
CA MET A 208 -19.36 -1.72 8.31
C MET A 208 -19.87 -0.73 7.25
N MET A 209 -20.16 -1.22 6.04
CA MET A 209 -20.75 -0.39 5.00
C MET A 209 -22.16 0.08 5.36
N GLU A 210 -23.01 -0.79 5.89
CA GLU A 210 -24.37 -0.42 6.33
C GLU A 210 -24.36 0.64 7.45
N TYR A 211 -23.38 0.57 8.35
CA TYR A 211 -23.30 1.45 9.52
C TYR A 211 -22.68 2.82 9.18
N SER A 212 -21.62 2.84 8.37
CA SER A 212 -20.83 4.07 8.13
C SER A 212 -21.06 4.72 6.78
N ILE A 213 -21.55 4.00 5.77
CA ILE A 213 -21.73 4.57 4.43
C ILE A 213 -23.16 5.10 4.31
N PRO A 214 -23.37 6.43 4.22
CA PRO A 214 -24.70 6.99 4.11
C PRO A 214 -25.39 6.49 2.82
N PRO A 215 -26.70 6.15 2.89
CA PRO A 215 -27.46 5.77 1.70
C PRO A 215 -27.74 6.98 0.79
N ASP A 216 -27.76 8.18 1.37
CA ASP A 216 -28.01 9.44 0.68
C ASP A 216 -26.74 10.03 0.08
N LYS A 217 -26.93 10.92 -0.90
CA LYS A 217 -25.83 11.67 -1.52
C LYS A 217 -25.27 12.68 -0.54
N VAL A 218 -24.10 12.39 0.01
CA VAL A 218 -23.35 13.30 0.89
C VAL A 218 -22.02 13.65 0.24
N ASP A 219 -21.70 14.95 0.21
CA ASP A 219 -20.46 15.47 -0.39
C ASP A 219 -19.26 15.43 0.57
N ILE A 220 -19.51 15.24 1.87
CA ILE A 220 -18.50 15.24 2.96
C ILE A 220 -18.74 14.04 3.85
N LEU A 221 -17.70 13.25 4.09
CA LEU A 221 -17.77 12.06 4.93
C LEU A 221 -17.34 12.35 6.37
N SER A 222 -17.87 11.56 7.31
CA SER A 222 -17.39 11.57 8.70
C SER A 222 -16.07 10.80 8.82
N ASP A 223 -15.29 11.07 9.87
CA ASP A 223 -14.04 10.36 10.17
C ASP A 223 -14.27 8.84 10.24
N GLU A 224 -15.39 8.40 10.82
CA GLU A 224 -15.80 6.99 10.85
C GLU A 224 -15.94 6.41 9.44
N SER A 225 -16.55 7.15 8.53
CA SER A 225 -16.74 6.75 7.13
C SER A 225 -15.41 6.69 6.38
N LEU A 226 -14.52 7.66 6.61
CA LEU A 226 -13.18 7.68 6.03
C LEU A 226 -12.35 6.50 6.52
N PHE A 227 -12.43 6.19 7.82
CA PHE A 227 -11.78 5.01 8.41
C PHE A 227 -12.27 3.72 7.75
N VAL A 228 -13.59 3.57 7.58
CA VAL A 228 -14.15 2.42 6.86
C VAL A 228 -13.63 2.37 5.43
N ILE A 229 -13.59 3.48 4.68
CA ILE A 229 -13.01 3.51 3.33
C ILE A 229 -11.55 3.05 3.32
N GLY A 230 -10.77 3.41 4.35
CA GLY A 230 -9.40 2.91 4.51
C GLY A 230 -9.34 1.39 4.68
N ILE A 231 -10.21 0.81 5.51
CA ILE A 231 -10.36 -0.65 5.64
C ILE A 231 -10.78 -1.29 4.32
N LEU A 232 -11.75 -0.71 3.60
CA LEU A 232 -12.19 -1.24 2.30
C LEU A 232 -11.04 -1.25 1.29
N SER A 233 -10.22 -0.21 1.28
CA SER A 233 -9.02 -0.10 0.44
C SER A 233 -8.01 -1.22 0.74
N LEU A 234 -7.79 -1.54 2.02
CA LEU A 234 -6.94 -2.66 2.43
C LEU A 234 -7.50 -4.02 1.97
N ILE A 235 -8.80 -4.25 2.11
CA ILE A 235 -9.44 -5.49 1.63
C ILE A 235 -9.25 -5.64 0.12
N LEU A 236 -9.44 -4.56 -0.64
CA LEU A 236 -9.22 -4.54 -2.08
C LEU A 236 -7.75 -4.82 -2.43
N HIS A 237 -6.80 -4.22 -1.71
CA HIS A 237 -5.38 -4.54 -1.86
C HIS A 237 -5.09 -6.03 -1.61
N LEU A 238 -5.54 -6.60 -0.49
CA LEU A 238 -5.31 -8.02 -0.15
C LEU A 238 -5.89 -8.98 -1.20
N SER A 239 -6.97 -8.60 -1.88
CA SER A 239 -7.55 -9.40 -2.96
C SER A 239 -6.67 -9.56 -4.20
N THR A 240 -5.74 -8.64 -4.43
CA THR A 240 -4.72 -8.81 -5.48
C THR A 240 -3.80 -10.00 -5.22
N LYS A 241 -3.69 -10.43 -3.95
CA LYS A 241 -2.93 -11.59 -3.48
C LYS A 241 -3.83 -12.82 -3.29
N LYS A 242 -4.98 -12.89 -4.00
CA LYS A 242 -5.95 -14.01 -3.97
C LYS A 242 -6.58 -14.28 -2.59
N THR A 243 -6.72 -13.25 -1.78
CA THR A 243 -7.25 -13.33 -0.41
C THR A 243 -8.46 -12.40 -0.25
N LEU A 244 -9.53 -12.80 0.44
CA LEU A 244 -10.77 -11.99 0.57
C LEU A 244 -11.49 -11.65 -0.76
N GLU A 245 -11.43 -12.53 -1.77
CA GLU A 245 -12.03 -12.28 -3.10
C GLU A 245 -13.56 -12.05 -3.09
N GLU A 246 -14.32 -12.80 -2.29
CA GLU A 246 -15.77 -12.59 -2.18
C GLU A 246 -16.11 -11.28 -1.43
N THR A 247 -15.29 -10.93 -0.43
CA THR A 247 -15.40 -9.66 0.27
C THR A 247 -15.13 -8.49 -0.67
N SER A 248 -14.07 -8.57 -1.51
CA SER A 248 -13.75 -7.53 -2.46
C SER A 248 -14.83 -7.36 -3.54
N LYS A 249 -15.41 -8.45 -4.07
CA LYS A 249 -16.59 -8.37 -4.97
C LYS A 249 -17.75 -7.61 -4.33
N THR A 250 -18.03 -7.88 -3.05
CA THR A 250 -19.10 -7.19 -2.31
C THR A 250 -18.85 -5.68 -2.22
N ILE A 251 -17.59 -5.26 -2.07
CA ILE A 251 -17.19 -3.85 -2.05
C ILE A 251 -17.32 -3.23 -3.45
N LEU A 252 -16.72 -3.86 -4.46
CA LEU A 252 -16.63 -3.35 -5.83
C LEU A 252 -17.98 -3.04 -6.46
N PHE A 253 -18.99 -3.86 -6.15
CA PHE A 253 -20.35 -3.74 -6.69
C PHE A 253 -21.35 -3.09 -5.73
N ASN A 254 -20.89 -2.46 -4.64
CA ASN A 254 -21.78 -1.80 -3.69
C ASN A 254 -22.37 -0.51 -4.28
N THR A 255 -23.69 -0.47 -4.44
CA THR A 255 -24.39 0.66 -5.09
C THR A 255 -24.26 1.98 -4.33
N SER A 256 -24.20 1.95 -2.99
CA SER A 256 -24.09 3.16 -2.17
C SER A 256 -22.71 3.80 -2.33
N ILE A 257 -21.65 3.00 -2.30
CA ILE A 257 -20.28 3.48 -2.53
C ILE A 257 -20.12 4.00 -3.96
N ILE A 258 -20.65 3.28 -4.97
CA ILE A 258 -20.61 3.73 -6.37
C ILE A 258 -21.29 5.10 -6.52
N SER A 259 -22.48 5.25 -5.92
CA SER A 259 -23.23 6.53 -5.94
C SER A 259 -22.46 7.65 -5.25
N MET A 260 -21.83 7.37 -4.11
CA MET A 260 -21.01 8.31 -3.35
C MET A 260 -19.78 8.77 -4.14
N VAL A 261 -18.99 7.83 -4.67
CA VAL A 261 -17.81 8.12 -5.50
C VAL A 261 -18.22 9.01 -6.67
N ASN A 262 -19.28 8.65 -7.38
CA ASN A 262 -19.75 9.44 -8.52
C ASN A 262 -20.18 10.85 -8.11
N THR A 263 -20.89 11.00 -6.97
CA THR A 263 -21.36 12.30 -6.48
C THR A 263 -20.20 13.20 -6.08
N VAL A 264 -19.29 12.72 -5.23
CA VAL A 264 -18.16 13.51 -4.73
C VAL A 264 -17.22 13.88 -5.87
N VAL A 265 -16.91 12.94 -6.77
CA VAL A 265 -16.01 13.20 -7.91
C VAL A 265 -16.65 14.17 -8.90
N CYS A 266 -17.94 14.06 -9.19
CA CYS A 266 -18.64 15.03 -10.03
C CYS A 266 -18.63 16.42 -9.39
N ALA A 267 -18.90 16.52 -8.09
CA ALA A 267 -18.87 17.77 -7.34
C ALA A 267 -17.46 18.40 -7.39
N ALA A 268 -16.43 17.64 -7.04
CA ALA A 268 -15.04 18.09 -7.09
C ALA A 268 -14.61 18.51 -8.50
N SER A 269 -14.92 17.70 -9.51
CA SER A 269 -14.57 17.98 -10.90
C SER A 269 -15.28 19.23 -11.44
N SER A 270 -16.47 19.55 -10.94
CA SER A 270 -17.22 20.75 -11.33
C SER A 270 -16.63 22.06 -10.78
N LYS A 271 -15.88 22.01 -9.67
CA LYS A 271 -15.25 23.20 -9.03
C LYS A 271 -14.17 23.85 -9.90
N GLY A 272 -13.56 23.11 -10.83
CA GLY A 272 -12.49 23.62 -11.69
C GLY A 272 -11.32 24.16 -10.86
N HIS A 273 -10.84 25.37 -11.16
CA HIS A 273 -9.68 25.95 -10.47
C HIS A 273 -9.87 26.10 -8.96
N ALA A 274 -11.11 26.30 -8.47
CA ALA A 274 -11.40 26.41 -7.03
C ALA A 274 -11.12 25.09 -6.27
N LEU A 275 -10.89 23.97 -6.96
CA LEU A 275 -10.49 22.71 -6.33
C LEU A 275 -9.14 22.82 -5.61
N VAL A 276 -8.26 23.73 -6.03
CA VAL A 276 -6.95 23.91 -5.40
C VAL A 276 -7.05 24.36 -3.94
N ASP A 277 -8.12 25.07 -3.59
CA ASP A 277 -8.40 25.55 -2.23
C ASP A 277 -9.00 24.46 -1.33
N HIS A 278 -9.27 23.28 -1.89
CA HIS A 278 -9.76 22.10 -1.17
C HIS A 278 -8.63 21.08 -1.03
N ASP A 279 -7.70 21.36 -0.11
CA ASP A 279 -6.58 20.50 0.21
C ASP A 279 -6.92 19.45 1.29
N GLU A 280 -5.92 18.65 1.67
CA GLU A 280 -5.99 17.63 2.72
C GLU A 280 -6.42 18.17 4.09
N GLY A 281 -6.30 19.47 4.36
CA GLY A 281 -6.78 20.11 5.58
C GLY A 281 -8.27 20.46 5.54
N THR A 282 -8.93 20.31 4.39
CA THR A 282 -10.36 20.50 4.23
C THR A 282 -11.10 19.17 4.19
N SER A 283 -12.28 19.10 4.81
CA SER A 283 -13.11 17.88 4.80
C SER A 283 -13.49 17.41 3.39
N THR A 284 -13.62 18.34 2.43
CA THR A 284 -13.82 18.01 1.01
C THR A 284 -12.58 17.35 0.41
N GLY A 285 -11.39 17.92 0.61
CA GLY A 285 -10.15 17.39 0.05
C GLY A 285 -9.80 16.04 0.67
N GLU A 286 -9.94 15.90 1.99
CA GLU A 286 -9.77 14.64 2.70
C GLU A 286 -10.70 13.55 2.16
N THR A 287 -12.01 13.84 2.07
CA THR A 287 -12.99 12.90 1.48
C THR A 287 -12.59 12.47 0.08
N LEU A 288 -12.17 13.43 -0.76
CA LEU A 288 -11.77 13.13 -2.13
C LEU A 288 -10.50 12.27 -2.21
N ILE A 289 -9.51 12.50 -1.34
CA ILE A 289 -8.28 11.70 -1.31
C ILE A 289 -8.60 10.24 -0.95
N PHE A 290 -9.40 10.01 0.08
CA PHE A 290 -9.81 8.65 0.47
C PHE A 290 -10.56 7.93 -0.65
N LEU A 291 -11.45 8.61 -1.38
CA LEU A 291 -12.17 8.02 -2.51
C LEU A 291 -11.26 7.76 -3.71
N LEU A 292 -10.23 8.58 -3.95
CA LEU A 292 -9.22 8.32 -4.98
C LEU A 292 -8.34 7.11 -4.64
N LEU A 293 -7.96 6.96 -3.37
CA LEU A 293 -7.24 5.77 -2.88
C LEU A 293 -8.10 4.52 -3.03
N LEU A 294 -9.37 4.58 -2.61
CA LEU A 294 -10.33 3.49 -2.80
C LEU A 294 -10.46 3.11 -4.28
N HIS A 295 -10.55 4.10 -5.16
CA HIS A 295 -10.63 3.88 -6.60
C HIS A 295 -9.38 3.18 -7.15
N TYR A 296 -8.18 3.59 -6.74
CA TYR A 296 -6.92 2.94 -7.14
C TYR A 296 -6.91 1.45 -6.76
N PHE A 297 -7.20 1.14 -5.50
CA PHE A 297 -7.21 -0.26 -5.04
C PHE A 297 -8.37 -1.06 -5.63
N ALA A 298 -9.52 -0.43 -5.88
CA ALA A 298 -10.65 -1.06 -6.56
C ALA A 298 -10.28 -1.50 -7.98
N PHE A 299 -9.56 -0.67 -8.72
CA PHE A 299 -9.10 -0.99 -10.07
C PHE A 299 -8.15 -2.18 -10.10
N LYS A 300 -7.14 -2.18 -9.23
CA LYS A 300 -6.21 -3.31 -9.09
C LYS A 300 -6.91 -4.59 -8.69
N SER A 301 -7.78 -4.51 -7.67
CA SER A 301 -8.59 -5.63 -7.20
C SER A 301 -9.41 -6.23 -8.34
N LEU A 302 -10.18 -5.39 -9.04
CA LEU A 302 -11.05 -5.80 -10.13
C LEU A 302 -10.29 -6.51 -11.25
N HIS A 303 -9.12 -5.99 -11.64
CA HIS A 303 -8.26 -6.63 -12.64
C HIS A 303 -7.76 -8.00 -12.17
N ALA A 304 -7.36 -8.12 -10.90
CA ALA A 304 -6.81 -9.35 -10.35
C ALA A 304 -7.86 -10.47 -10.17
N ILE A 305 -9.05 -10.13 -9.66
CA ILE A 305 -10.08 -11.12 -9.31
C ILE A 305 -11.06 -11.42 -10.46
N LEU A 306 -11.24 -10.48 -11.39
CA LEU A 306 -12.18 -10.58 -12.51
C LEU A 306 -11.50 -10.16 -13.84
N PRO A 307 -10.44 -10.88 -14.27
CA PRO A 307 -9.75 -10.55 -15.52
C PRO A 307 -10.72 -10.67 -16.71
N GLY A 308 -10.71 -9.67 -17.59
CA GLY A 308 -11.58 -9.61 -18.77
C GLY A 308 -13.02 -9.15 -18.51
N PHE A 309 -13.40 -8.82 -17.27
CA PHE A 309 -14.73 -8.30 -16.96
C PHE A 309 -14.96 -6.88 -17.50
N VAL A 310 -13.91 -6.07 -17.56
CA VAL A 310 -13.96 -4.64 -17.96
C VAL A 310 -13.32 -4.45 -19.33
N ASP A 311 -14.02 -3.73 -20.22
CA ASP A 311 -13.40 -3.09 -21.39
C ASP A 311 -12.74 -1.78 -20.95
N TRP A 312 -11.43 -1.78 -20.70
CA TRP A 312 -10.73 -0.61 -20.16
C TRP A 312 -10.75 0.59 -21.10
N GLN A 313 -10.88 0.34 -22.41
CA GLN A 313 -11.00 1.41 -23.39
C GLN A 313 -12.32 2.19 -23.24
N SER A 314 -13.36 1.63 -22.59
CA SER A 314 -14.62 2.33 -22.35
C SER A 314 -14.45 3.56 -21.46
N PHE A 315 -13.39 3.63 -20.65
CA PHE A 315 -13.06 4.79 -19.82
C PHE A 315 -12.59 6.01 -20.63
N LEU A 316 -12.15 5.79 -21.88
CA LEU A 316 -11.79 6.84 -22.83
C LEU A 316 -12.99 7.34 -23.66
N VAL A 317 -14.12 6.62 -23.62
CA VAL A 317 -15.28 6.94 -24.44
C VAL A 317 -16.23 7.86 -23.69
N SER A 318 -16.51 9.02 -24.27
CA SER A 318 -17.49 10.00 -23.77
C SER A 318 -18.91 9.59 -24.14
N THR A 319 -19.38 8.42 -23.70
CA THR A 319 -20.80 8.07 -23.81
C THR A 319 -21.48 8.35 -22.48
N LYS A 320 -22.37 9.37 -22.49
CA LYS A 320 -23.18 9.88 -21.37
C LYS A 320 -22.42 10.04 -20.03
N PRO A 321 -21.84 11.23 -19.77
CA PRO A 321 -21.12 11.51 -18.52
C PRO A 321 -21.96 11.38 -17.23
N SER A 322 -23.29 11.17 -17.34
CA SER A 322 -24.20 11.08 -16.20
C SER A 322 -24.55 9.66 -15.73
N GLU A 323 -24.26 8.61 -16.51
CA GLU A 323 -24.58 7.23 -16.09
C GLU A 323 -23.45 6.68 -15.21
N PRO A 324 -23.75 6.20 -13.98
CA PRO A 324 -22.73 5.62 -13.10
C PRO A 324 -22.23 4.30 -13.68
N LEU A 325 -20.97 3.97 -13.38
CA LEU A 325 -20.40 2.67 -13.70
C LEU A 325 -21.07 1.58 -12.85
N ALA A 326 -21.05 0.34 -13.34
CA ALA A 326 -21.60 -0.80 -12.61
C ALA A 326 -20.77 -1.21 -11.38
N PHE A 327 -19.61 -0.58 -11.19
CA PHE A 327 -18.65 -0.85 -10.12
C PHE A 327 -17.95 0.46 -9.71
N ILE A 328 -17.17 0.42 -8.62
CA ILE A 328 -16.38 1.56 -8.14
C ILE A 328 -15.38 1.99 -9.21
N GLY A 329 -15.62 3.13 -9.86
CA GLY A 329 -14.75 3.63 -10.90
C GLY A 329 -14.90 5.12 -11.14
N ILE A 330 -13.81 5.75 -11.58
CA ILE A 330 -13.74 7.15 -11.97
C ILE A 330 -13.33 7.20 -13.44
N ARG A 331 -13.99 8.04 -14.24
CA ARG A 331 -13.71 8.15 -15.66
C ARG A 331 -12.41 8.91 -15.91
N CYS A 332 -11.76 8.62 -17.03
CA CYS A 332 -10.49 9.24 -17.39
C CYS A 332 -10.56 10.78 -17.39
N HIS A 333 -11.66 11.37 -17.87
CA HIS A 333 -11.81 12.82 -17.92
C HIS A 333 -11.88 13.44 -16.53
N ASP A 334 -12.52 12.77 -15.57
CA ASP A 334 -12.59 13.24 -14.19
C ASP A 334 -11.21 13.12 -13.53
N LEU A 335 -10.52 11.99 -13.70
CA LEU A 335 -9.13 11.84 -13.24
C LEU A 335 -8.22 12.93 -13.79
N CYS A 336 -8.32 13.25 -15.08
CA CYS A 336 -7.55 14.34 -15.69
C CYS A 336 -7.91 15.72 -15.11
N ARG A 337 -9.19 15.99 -14.81
CA ARG A 337 -9.61 17.26 -14.17
C ARG A 337 -9.07 17.38 -12.76
N LEU A 338 -9.18 16.31 -11.97
CA LEU A 338 -8.64 16.23 -10.60
C LEU A 338 -7.12 16.39 -10.61
N LEU A 339 -6.44 15.72 -11.53
CA LEU A 339 -5.00 15.85 -11.73
C LEU A 339 -4.61 17.27 -12.15
N HIS A 340 -5.41 17.96 -12.96
CA HIS A 340 -5.10 19.33 -13.39
C HIS A 340 -5.32 20.36 -12.27
N PHE A 341 -6.45 20.30 -11.56
CA PHE A 341 -6.87 21.34 -10.61
C PHE A 341 -6.67 21.02 -9.12
N GLY A 342 -6.45 19.76 -8.75
CA GLY A 342 -6.39 19.34 -7.34
C GLY A 342 -5.15 19.82 -6.59
N SER A 343 -5.19 19.70 -5.26
CA SER A 343 -4.04 19.87 -4.36
C SER A 343 -2.95 18.81 -4.61
N PRO A 344 -1.73 18.95 -4.05
CA PRO A 344 -0.66 17.97 -4.22
C PRO A 344 -1.08 16.53 -3.90
N ALA A 345 -1.76 16.28 -2.78
CA ALA A 345 -2.24 14.94 -2.39
C ALA A 345 -3.25 14.37 -3.40
N ILE A 346 -4.20 15.19 -3.87
CA ILE A 346 -5.16 14.81 -4.90
C ILE A 346 -4.43 14.47 -6.22
N LYS A 347 -3.44 15.26 -6.62
CA LYS A 347 -2.63 15.00 -7.83
C LYS A 347 -1.89 13.68 -7.75
N ILE A 348 -1.32 13.34 -6.59
CA ILE A 348 -0.64 12.07 -6.36
C ILE A 348 -1.61 10.91 -6.60
N ALA A 349 -2.73 10.85 -5.87
CA ALA A 349 -3.69 9.76 -5.98
C ALA A 349 -4.35 9.67 -7.38
N ALA A 350 -4.69 10.82 -7.98
CA ALA A 350 -5.23 10.86 -9.33
C ALA A 350 -4.21 10.39 -10.39
N SER A 351 -2.94 10.76 -10.24
CA SER A 351 -1.88 10.35 -11.19
C SER A 351 -1.62 8.85 -11.16
N TYR A 352 -1.65 8.22 -9.98
CA TYR A 352 -1.52 6.76 -9.85
C TYR A 352 -2.73 6.02 -10.42
N SER A 353 -3.94 6.51 -10.15
CA SER A 353 -5.17 5.96 -10.73
C SER A 353 -5.17 6.05 -12.27
N LEU A 354 -4.70 7.18 -12.80
CA LEU A 354 -4.58 7.38 -14.25
C LEU A 354 -3.52 6.46 -14.87
N LEU A 355 -2.37 6.31 -14.21
CA LEU A 355 -1.31 5.40 -14.62
C LEU A 355 -1.79 3.95 -14.65
N GLU A 356 -2.50 3.52 -13.61
CA GLU A 356 -3.08 2.18 -13.54
C GLU A 356 -4.08 1.95 -14.69
N LEU A 357 -4.98 2.90 -14.94
CA LEU A 357 -5.90 2.82 -16.08
C LEU A 357 -5.14 2.69 -17.42
N PHE A 358 -4.09 3.47 -17.61
CA PHE A 358 -3.32 3.48 -18.85
C PHE A 358 -2.49 2.20 -19.04
N ASN A 359 -1.99 1.62 -17.96
CA ASN A 359 -1.39 0.28 -17.98
C ASN A 359 -2.41 -0.73 -18.51
N ARG A 360 -3.62 -0.76 -17.94
CA ARG A 360 -4.66 -1.72 -18.36
C ARG A 360 -5.11 -1.53 -19.81
N ILE A 361 -5.24 -0.28 -20.25
CA ILE A 361 -5.54 0.02 -21.67
C ILE A 361 -4.39 -0.44 -22.57
N SER A 362 -3.14 -0.17 -22.20
CA SER A 362 -1.96 -0.59 -22.98
C SER A 362 -1.86 -2.11 -23.06
N ASP A 363 -2.08 -2.80 -21.94
CA ASP A 363 -2.11 -4.26 -21.89
C ASP A 363 -3.19 -4.81 -22.81
N GLN A 364 -4.42 -4.27 -22.76
CA GLN A 364 -5.52 -4.68 -23.62
C GLN A 364 -5.21 -4.46 -25.11
N ILE A 365 -4.64 -3.31 -25.48
CA ILE A 365 -4.24 -3.01 -26.87
C ILE A 365 -3.15 -3.98 -27.34
N ASN A 366 -2.12 -4.20 -26.51
CA ASN A 366 -0.97 -5.02 -26.89
C ASN A 366 -1.29 -6.52 -26.95
N SER A 367 -2.10 -7.01 -26.01
CA SER A 367 -2.43 -8.45 -25.90
C SER A 367 -3.55 -8.88 -26.86
N ASN A 368 -4.57 -8.05 -27.06
CA ASN A 368 -5.70 -8.37 -27.95
C ASN A 368 -5.54 -7.82 -29.37
N HIS A 369 -4.47 -7.06 -29.65
CA HIS A 369 -4.26 -6.34 -30.91
C HIS A 369 -5.45 -5.44 -31.29
N GLU A 370 -6.09 -4.83 -30.29
CA GLU A 370 -7.24 -3.95 -30.48
C GLU A 370 -6.83 -2.54 -30.95
N GLU A 371 -7.61 -1.93 -31.84
CA GLU A 371 -7.45 -0.51 -32.18
C GLU A 371 -7.91 0.39 -31.02
N LEU A 372 -7.19 1.49 -30.80
CA LEU A 372 -7.52 2.50 -29.78
C LEU A 372 -8.87 3.17 -30.07
N ARG A 373 -9.84 2.96 -29.19
CA ARG A 373 -11.19 3.56 -29.23
C ARG A 373 -11.22 4.92 -28.53
N CYS A 374 -10.51 5.90 -29.08
CA CYS A 374 -10.46 7.26 -28.54
C CYS A 374 -10.49 8.32 -29.65
N THR A 375 -11.25 9.40 -29.44
CA THR A 375 -11.24 10.53 -30.37
C THR A 375 -9.93 11.29 -30.25
N VAL A 376 -9.41 11.77 -31.39
CA VAL A 376 -8.15 12.53 -31.42
C VAL A 376 -8.21 13.78 -30.53
N GLY A 377 -9.33 14.51 -30.55
CA GLY A 377 -9.50 15.70 -29.72
C GLY A 377 -9.47 15.41 -28.22
N TYR A 378 -10.06 14.28 -27.81
CA TYR A 378 -10.02 13.86 -26.41
C TYR A 378 -8.61 13.44 -25.98
N LEU A 379 -7.92 12.65 -26.80
CA LEU A 379 -6.52 12.26 -26.54
C LEU A 379 -5.60 13.49 -26.42
N MET A 380 -5.76 14.48 -27.30
CA MET A 380 -5.00 15.75 -27.25
C MET A 380 -5.26 16.54 -25.96
N SER A 381 -6.49 16.48 -25.43
CA SER A 381 -6.85 17.14 -24.17
C SER A 381 -6.14 16.49 -22.98
N ILE A 382 -6.14 15.15 -22.93
CA ILE A 382 -5.43 14.39 -21.88
C ILE A 382 -3.93 14.67 -21.96
N ARG A 383 -3.38 14.59 -23.17
CA ARG A 383 -1.97 14.86 -23.44
C ARG A 383 -1.53 16.25 -22.95
N SER A 384 -2.32 17.29 -23.22
CA SER A 384 -2.00 18.65 -22.80
C SER A 384 -1.91 18.80 -21.27
N ILE A 385 -2.77 18.08 -20.53
CA ILE A 385 -2.74 18.06 -19.06
C ILE A 385 -1.48 17.36 -18.56
N LEU A 386 -1.15 16.20 -19.13
CA LEU A 386 0.03 15.43 -18.75
C LEU A 386 1.32 16.20 -19.08
N GLU A 387 1.42 16.78 -20.28
CA GLU A 387 2.58 17.59 -20.71
C GLU A 387 2.84 18.76 -19.76
N GLY A 388 1.78 19.41 -19.26
CA GLY A 388 1.89 20.49 -18.28
C GLY A 388 2.38 20.05 -16.88
N LEU A 389 2.33 18.75 -16.56
CA LEU A 389 2.69 18.21 -15.25
C LEU A 389 3.99 17.38 -15.25
N VAL A 390 4.62 17.21 -16.41
CA VAL A 390 5.95 16.57 -16.55
C VAL A 390 7.02 17.26 -15.71
N PHE A 391 6.87 18.55 -15.45
CA PHE A 391 7.78 19.37 -14.65
C PHE A 391 7.22 19.72 -13.26
N TYR A 392 6.21 18.98 -12.80
CA TYR A 392 5.65 19.23 -11.48
C TYR A 392 6.67 18.94 -10.36
N ASN A 393 6.58 19.69 -9.26
CA ASN A 393 7.53 19.61 -8.16
C ASN A 393 7.54 18.24 -7.47
N ASP A 394 6.38 17.58 -7.35
CA ASP A 394 6.32 16.22 -6.82
C ASP A 394 6.76 15.21 -7.90
N LEU A 395 7.87 14.52 -7.62
CA LEU A 395 8.50 13.57 -8.54
C LEU A 395 7.57 12.39 -8.89
N ARG A 396 6.69 11.96 -7.99
CA ARG A 396 5.77 10.84 -8.24
C ARG A 396 4.76 11.23 -9.31
N VAL A 397 4.16 12.42 -9.17
CA VAL A 397 3.22 12.97 -10.15
C VAL A 397 3.90 13.15 -11.50
N ALA A 398 5.08 13.78 -11.53
CA ALA A 398 5.84 14.00 -12.75
C ALA A 398 6.19 12.68 -13.46
N THR A 399 6.61 11.66 -12.70
CA THR A 399 6.93 10.32 -13.23
C THR A 399 5.71 9.62 -13.79
N ASN A 400 4.60 9.60 -13.05
CA ASN A 400 3.35 9.02 -13.51
C ASN A 400 2.85 9.70 -14.78
N CYS A 401 2.97 11.03 -14.87
CA CYS A 401 2.60 11.78 -16.08
C CYS A 401 3.51 11.44 -17.27
N CYS A 402 4.82 11.30 -17.05
CA CYS A 402 5.76 10.88 -18.10
C CYS A 402 5.44 9.47 -18.60
N LEU A 403 5.16 8.51 -17.71
CA LEU A 403 4.78 7.15 -18.07
C LEU A 403 3.47 7.13 -18.88
N CYS A 404 2.45 7.86 -18.43
CA CYS A 404 1.18 7.98 -19.15
C CYS A 404 1.38 8.58 -20.55
N LEU A 405 2.21 9.62 -20.69
CA LEU A 405 2.56 10.20 -21.98
C LEU A 405 3.29 9.19 -22.87
N SER A 406 4.26 8.46 -22.32
CA SER A 406 4.97 7.42 -23.06
C SER A 406 4.04 6.34 -23.60
N MET A 407 2.99 5.96 -22.85
CA MET A 407 1.95 5.03 -23.33
C MET A 407 1.11 5.65 -24.46
N ILE A 408 0.69 6.91 -24.33
CA ILE A 408 -0.03 7.62 -25.41
C ILE A 408 0.80 7.63 -26.70
N LEU A 409 2.09 7.97 -26.61
CA LEU A 409 3.00 7.97 -27.76
C LEU A 409 3.11 6.58 -28.40
N GLY A 410 3.13 5.52 -27.57
CA GLY A 410 3.07 4.13 -28.02
C GLY A 410 1.78 3.80 -28.78
N TRP A 411 0.61 4.23 -28.29
CA TRP A 411 -0.68 4.01 -28.95
C TRP A 411 -0.78 4.76 -30.30
N GLU A 412 -0.20 5.96 -30.40
CA GLU A 412 -0.16 6.73 -31.64
C GLU A 412 0.66 6.04 -32.74
N ASN A 413 1.76 5.38 -32.35
CA ASN A 413 2.58 4.58 -33.26
C ASN A 413 1.80 3.41 -33.88
N LEU A 414 0.92 2.78 -33.11
CA LEU A 414 0.11 1.63 -33.56
C LEU A 414 -1.01 2.02 -34.53
N THR A 415 -1.50 3.26 -34.48
CA THR A 415 -2.71 3.69 -35.21
C THR A 415 -2.43 4.42 -36.52
N ASN A 416 -1.17 4.46 -37.01
CA ASN A 416 -0.74 5.24 -38.18
C ASN A 416 -1.13 6.75 -38.11
N LYS A 417 -1.42 7.25 -36.90
CA LYS A 417 -1.72 8.66 -36.61
C LYS A 417 -0.43 9.49 -36.41
N THR A 418 0.68 9.04 -36.98
CA THR A 418 2.04 9.61 -36.88
C THR A 418 2.12 11.10 -37.24
N LYS A 419 1.16 11.64 -38.00
CA LYS A 419 1.07 13.09 -38.28
C LYS A 419 0.84 13.96 -37.03
N LEU A 420 0.34 13.41 -35.92
CA LEU A 420 0.19 14.15 -34.65
C LEU A 420 1.53 14.39 -33.95
N LEU A 421 2.50 13.49 -34.14
CA LEU A 421 3.83 13.57 -33.52
C LEU A 421 4.75 14.57 -34.21
N GLU A 422 4.68 14.67 -35.55
CA GLU A 422 5.51 15.60 -36.33
C GLU A 422 5.26 17.08 -35.94
N GLY A 423 4.10 17.40 -35.37
CA GLY A 423 3.72 18.76 -34.94
C GLY A 423 3.90 19.07 -33.45
N SER A 424 4.27 18.11 -32.61
CA SER A 424 4.34 18.34 -31.15
C SER A 424 5.58 19.15 -30.76
N ARG A 425 5.38 20.44 -30.53
CA ARG A 425 6.41 21.33 -29.96
C ARG A 425 6.74 20.99 -28.49
N TRP A 426 5.82 20.32 -27.79
CA TRP A 426 5.97 19.98 -26.37
C TRP A 426 6.97 18.85 -26.14
N CYS A 427 6.91 17.74 -26.88
CA CYS A 427 7.89 16.67 -26.75
C CYS A 427 9.31 17.19 -27.02
N ARG A 428 9.47 18.05 -28.02
CA ARG A 428 10.74 18.71 -28.33
C ARG A 428 11.22 19.55 -27.15
N LEU A 429 10.38 20.45 -26.64
CA LEU A 429 10.71 21.31 -25.50
C LEU A 429 11.11 20.49 -24.27
N ILE A 430 10.33 19.44 -23.94
CA ILE A 430 10.60 18.58 -22.78
C ILE A 430 11.99 17.93 -22.89
N ILE A 431 12.32 17.42 -24.08
CA ILE A 431 13.59 16.72 -24.29
C ILE A 431 14.76 17.70 -24.41
N GLU A 432 14.56 18.89 -24.98
CA GLU A 432 15.56 19.98 -24.98
C GLU A 432 15.91 20.40 -23.55
N GLU A 433 14.91 20.68 -22.71
CA GLU A 433 15.13 21.04 -21.29
C GLU A 433 15.81 19.93 -20.50
N MET A 434 15.42 18.67 -20.71
CA MET A 434 16.08 17.52 -20.11
C MET A 434 17.55 17.39 -20.55
N THR A 435 17.81 17.57 -21.85
CA THR A 435 19.16 17.49 -22.42
C THR A 435 20.06 18.58 -21.85
N VAL A 436 19.57 19.82 -21.76
CA VAL A 436 20.30 20.93 -21.12
C VAL A 436 20.57 20.63 -19.66
N SER A 437 19.59 20.08 -18.94
CA SER A 437 19.73 19.73 -17.52
C SER A 437 20.81 18.69 -17.26
N PHE A 438 21.02 17.74 -18.19
CA PHE A 438 22.11 16.76 -18.08
C PHE A 438 23.45 17.24 -18.64
N ALA A 439 23.45 17.96 -19.77
CA ALA A 439 24.69 18.38 -20.43
C ALA A 439 25.33 19.61 -19.78
N ALA A 440 24.54 20.50 -19.18
CA ALA A 440 25.00 21.72 -18.54
C ALA A 440 24.14 22.07 -17.31
N PRO A 441 24.27 21.33 -16.20
CA PRO A 441 23.45 21.56 -14.99
C PRO A 441 23.50 22.99 -14.44
N ALA A 442 24.61 23.71 -14.66
CA ALA A 442 24.76 25.12 -14.24
C ALA A 442 23.95 26.11 -15.09
N LEU A 443 23.54 25.72 -16.31
CA LEU A 443 22.70 26.50 -17.22
C LEU A 443 21.23 26.08 -17.18
N ALA A 444 20.93 24.94 -16.53
CA ALA A 444 19.58 24.44 -16.36
C ALA A 444 18.74 25.44 -15.55
N SER A 445 17.48 25.59 -15.93
CA SER A 445 16.57 26.43 -15.16
C SER A 445 16.44 25.89 -13.73
N GLN A 446 16.63 26.75 -12.74
CA GLN A 446 16.40 26.40 -11.33
C GLN A 446 14.97 25.92 -11.06
N SER A 447 14.02 26.22 -11.96
CA SER A 447 12.62 25.76 -11.88
C SER A 447 12.45 24.26 -12.15
N PHE A 448 13.44 23.57 -12.75
CA PHE A 448 13.29 22.18 -13.21
C PHE A 448 14.28 21.20 -12.58
N MET A 449 14.97 21.62 -11.50
CA MET A 449 16.04 20.85 -10.86
C MET A 449 15.53 19.68 -9.98
N ASN A 450 14.81 18.74 -10.57
CA ASN A 450 14.52 17.45 -9.94
C ASN A 450 15.69 16.49 -10.20
N LYS A 451 16.29 15.96 -9.12
CA LYS A 451 17.53 15.14 -9.12
C LYS A 451 17.41 13.79 -9.83
N GLN A 452 16.21 13.38 -10.22
CA GLN A 452 15.92 12.32 -11.17
C GLN A 452 15.02 12.93 -12.23
N SER A 453 15.35 12.82 -13.51
CA SER A 453 14.61 13.47 -14.61
C SER A 453 13.64 12.45 -15.22
N PRO A 454 12.35 12.42 -14.84
CA PRO A 454 11.39 11.48 -15.43
C PRO A 454 11.17 11.74 -16.92
N GLN A 455 11.58 12.92 -17.41
CA GLN A 455 11.55 13.31 -18.82
C GLN A 455 12.37 12.36 -19.72
N VAL A 456 13.35 11.64 -19.16
CA VAL A 456 14.07 10.57 -19.86
C VAL A 456 13.11 9.53 -20.46
N LEU A 457 12.01 9.22 -19.75
CA LEU A 457 11.00 8.27 -20.21
C LEU A 457 10.32 8.72 -21.50
N ILE A 458 10.14 10.03 -21.68
CA ILE A 458 9.55 10.63 -22.88
C ILE A 458 10.56 10.56 -24.03
N ALA A 459 11.84 10.87 -23.79
CA ALA A 459 12.89 10.73 -24.80
C ALA A 459 13.00 9.29 -25.32
N ILE A 460 12.97 8.31 -24.41
CA ILE A 460 12.96 6.88 -24.75
C ILE A 460 11.73 6.54 -25.59
N ALA A 461 10.54 7.01 -25.20
CA ALA A 461 9.31 6.74 -25.95
C ALA A 461 9.35 7.33 -27.37
N VAL A 462 9.89 8.54 -27.54
CA VAL A 462 10.05 9.18 -28.86
C VAL A 462 11.06 8.43 -29.73
N LEU A 463 12.17 7.94 -29.16
CA LEU A 463 13.17 7.15 -29.90
C LEU A 463 12.62 5.79 -30.36
N LYS A 464 11.61 5.24 -29.68
CA LYS A 464 10.97 3.97 -30.02
C LYS A 464 9.86 4.08 -31.09
N LEU A 465 9.55 5.28 -31.57
CA LEU A 465 8.58 5.48 -32.64
C LEU A 465 9.06 4.86 -33.96
N SER A 466 8.14 4.41 -34.80
CA SER A 466 8.47 3.87 -36.14
C SER A 466 9.23 4.86 -37.02
N THR A 467 8.91 6.14 -36.90
CA THR A 467 9.66 7.26 -37.48
C THR A 467 10.07 8.24 -36.39
N ILE A 468 11.38 8.27 -36.12
CA ILE A 468 11.98 9.22 -35.18
C ILE A 468 11.91 10.63 -35.77
N PRO A 469 11.39 11.64 -35.04
CA PRO A 469 11.33 13.00 -35.54
C PRO A 469 12.70 13.58 -35.90
N GLN A 470 12.80 14.29 -37.03
CA GLN A 470 14.09 14.82 -37.53
C GLN A 470 14.77 15.78 -36.55
N TRP A 471 14.00 16.58 -35.81
CA TRP A 471 14.53 17.51 -34.80
C TRP A 471 15.25 16.80 -33.66
N MET A 472 15.03 15.49 -33.45
CA MET A 472 15.70 14.74 -32.39
C MET A 472 17.23 14.76 -32.56
N ARG A 473 17.73 14.76 -33.81
CA ARG A 473 19.17 14.86 -34.12
C ARG A 473 19.77 16.23 -33.82
N SER A 474 18.96 17.28 -33.79
CA SER A 474 19.44 18.61 -33.35
C SER A 474 19.47 18.77 -31.83
N VAL A 475 18.72 17.93 -31.10
CA VAL A 475 18.69 17.96 -29.63
C VAL A 475 19.77 17.04 -29.06
N PHE A 476 19.86 15.80 -29.57
CA PHE A 476 20.95 14.87 -29.27
C PHE A 476 22.03 14.95 -30.36
N ASP A 477 22.66 16.12 -30.47
CA ASP A 477 23.85 16.31 -31.30
C ASP A 477 25.12 15.79 -30.60
N SER A 478 26.25 15.80 -31.31
CA SER A 478 27.51 15.29 -30.75
C SER A 478 27.95 16.07 -29.50
N SER A 479 27.71 17.37 -29.43
CA SER A 479 28.10 18.21 -28.29
C SER A 479 27.26 17.94 -27.05
N SER A 480 25.94 17.86 -27.21
CA SER A 480 25.00 17.58 -26.13
C SER A 480 25.23 16.21 -25.53
N ILE A 481 25.36 15.15 -26.34
CA ILE A 481 25.65 13.80 -25.86
C ILE A 481 26.98 13.77 -25.11
N SER A 482 28.04 14.38 -25.66
CA SER A 482 29.32 14.44 -24.97
C SER A 482 29.23 15.22 -23.65
N GLY A 483 28.51 16.34 -23.60
CA GLY A 483 28.25 17.08 -22.37
C GLY A 483 27.47 16.28 -21.33
N ILE A 484 26.50 15.46 -21.74
CA ILE A 484 25.80 14.53 -20.83
C ILE A 484 26.82 13.55 -20.23
N LEU A 485 27.67 12.94 -21.06
CA LEU A 485 28.66 11.96 -20.63
C LEU A 485 29.73 12.55 -19.70
N GLU A 486 30.15 13.80 -19.92
CA GLU A 486 31.09 14.52 -19.06
C GLU A 486 30.54 14.76 -17.64
N ASN A 487 29.22 14.94 -17.51
CA ASN A 487 28.55 15.15 -16.21
C ASN A 487 28.05 13.84 -15.57
N LEU A 488 28.15 12.71 -16.28
CA LEU A 488 27.73 11.42 -15.79
C LEU A 488 28.90 10.70 -15.09
N THR A 489 28.60 10.03 -13.99
CA THR A 489 29.52 9.24 -13.18
C THR A 489 28.91 7.88 -12.88
N ALA A 490 29.73 6.92 -12.47
CA ALA A 490 29.23 5.61 -12.01
C ALA A 490 28.26 5.71 -10.80
N SER A 491 28.27 6.82 -10.05
CA SER A 491 27.39 7.06 -8.89
C SER A 491 26.00 7.58 -9.22
N ASN A 492 25.82 8.25 -10.36
CA ASN A 492 24.55 8.89 -10.74
C ASN A 492 23.92 8.26 -11.99
N LEU A 493 24.47 7.15 -12.48
CA LEU A 493 23.89 6.34 -13.55
C LEU A 493 22.65 5.61 -13.02
N SER A 494 21.48 5.92 -13.59
CA SER A 494 20.24 5.18 -13.36
C SER A 494 19.96 4.19 -14.50
N SER A 495 19.01 3.28 -14.29
CA SER A 495 18.61 2.32 -15.32
C SER A 495 17.96 3.03 -16.52
N GLU A 496 17.18 4.09 -16.27
CA GLU A 496 16.48 4.87 -17.28
C GLU A 496 17.46 5.60 -18.20
N ILE A 497 18.53 6.19 -17.64
CA ILE A 497 19.60 6.82 -18.42
C ILE A 497 20.30 5.78 -19.30
N LEU A 498 20.50 4.58 -18.79
CA LEU A 498 21.10 3.50 -19.57
C LEU A 498 20.19 3.00 -20.70
N VAL A 499 18.88 2.90 -20.45
CA VAL A 499 17.89 2.62 -21.49
C VAL A 499 17.92 3.71 -22.56
N LEU A 500 18.04 4.99 -22.17
CA LEU A 500 18.18 6.10 -23.12
C LEU A 500 19.42 5.92 -24.01
N PHE A 501 20.59 5.64 -23.44
CA PHE A 501 21.80 5.39 -24.23
C PHE A 501 21.65 4.19 -25.17
N ARG A 502 20.98 3.12 -24.73
CA ARG A 502 20.70 1.97 -25.60
C ARG A 502 19.81 2.35 -26.79
N GLU A 503 18.75 3.12 -26.56
CA GLU A 503 17.87 3.53 -27.65
C GLU A 503 18.54 4.55 -28.60
N LEU A 504 19.43 5.40 -28.08
CA LEU A 504 20.30 6.27 -28.89
C LEU A 504 21.29 5.45 -29.74
N LEU A 505 21.86 4.38 -29.18
CA LEU A 505 22.74 3.44 -29.89
C LEU A 505 22.00 2.79 -31.06
N LYS A 506 20.85 2.15 -30.79
CA LYS A 506 20.02 1.48 -31.81
C LYS A 506 19.57 2.42 -32.93
N SER A 507 19.41 3.70 -32.60
CA SER A 507 18.95 4.73 -33.54
C SER A 507 20.09 5.43 -34.28
N ASN A 508 21.35 4.98 -34.11
CA ASN A 508 22.55 5.55 -34.72
C ASN A 508 22.81 7.03 -34.36
N PHE A 509 22.58 7.42 -33.10
CA PHE A 509 22.90 8.76 -32.60
C PHE A 509 24.29 8.86 -31.96
N LEU A 510 24.87 7.74 -31.53
CA LEU A 510 26.13 7.72 -30.81
C LEU A 510 27.35 7.58 -31.74
N SER A 511 28.41 8.35 -31.47
CA SER A 511 29.71 8.17 -32.12
C SER A 511 30.52 7.05 -31.45
N THR A 512 31.54 6.54 -32.16
CA THR A 512 32.45 5.51 -31.61
C THR A 512 33.17 5.97 -30.34
N GLU A 513 33.49 7.26 -30.23
CA GLU A 513 34.12 7.85 -29.05
C GLU A 513 33.14 7.89 -27.87
N GLN A 514 31.90 8.30 -28.10
CA GLN A 514 30.85 8.32 -27.07
C GLN A 514 30.53 6.92 -26.56
N ILE A 515 30.49 5.92 -27.45
CA ILE A 515 30.33 4.51 -27.09
C ILE A 515 31.48 4.04 -26.19
N ALA A 516 32.72 4.41 -26.48
CA ALA A 516 33.87 4.07 -25.64
C ALA A 516 33.76 4.69 -24.24
N THR A 517 33.35 5.95 -24.14
CA THR A 517 33.12 6.63 -22.85
C THR A 517 32.00 5.97 -22.05
N ILE A 518 30.88 5.62 -22.67
CA ILE A 518 29.79 4.88 -22.00
C ILE A 518 30.32 3.55 -21.48
N ASN A 519 31.07 2.79 -22.29
CA ASN A 519 31.66 1.52 -21.87
C ASN A 519 32.57 1.66 -20.64
N GLN A 520 33.37 2.74 -20.57
CA GLN A 520 34.21 3.02 -19.41
C GLN A 520 33.36 3.29 -18.16
N ILE A 521 32.31 4.10 -18.27
CA ILE A 521 31.39 4.39 -17.16
C ILE A 521 30.71 3.10 -16.67
N LEU A 522 30.24 2.24 -17.57
CA LEU A 522 29.58 0.97 -17.21
C LEU A 522 30.56 -0.01 -16.53
N GLN A 523 31.81 -0.05 -16.96
CA GLN A 523 32.85 -0.85 -16.29
C GLN A 523 33.14 -0.37 -14.86
N GLU A 524 33.25 0.94 -14.66
CA GLU A 524 33.44 1.52 -13.32
C GLU A 524 32.20 1.32 -12.43
N CYS A 525 31.00 1.39 -13.00
CA CYS A 525 29.75 1.08 -12.30
C CYS A 525 29.72 -0.38 -11.82
N ARG A 526 30.04 -1.34 -12.71
CA ARG A 526 30.15 -2.76 -12.33
C ARG A 526 31.13 -2.96 -11.18
N LYS A 527 32.35 -2.40 -11.27
CA LYS A 527 33.37 -2.52 -10.20
C LYS A 527 32.85 -2.04 -8.85
N ARG A 528 32.18 -0.88 -8.83
CA ARG A 528 31.67 -0.27 -7.60
C ARG A 528 30.57 -1.10 -6.93
N VAL A 529 29.64 -1.64 -7.70
CA VAL A 529 28.53 -2.42 -7.14
C VAL A 529 29.04 -3.75 -6.58
N TYR A 530 29.99 -4.41 -7.25
CA TYR A 530 30.64 -5.62 -6.70
C TYR A 530 31.42 -5.35 -5.39
N THR A 531 32.01 -4.17 -5.21
CA THR A 531 32.64 -3.80 -3.94
C THR A 531 31.65 -3.42 -2.82
N ASN A 532 30.45 -2.97 -3.16
CA ASN A 532 29.44 -2.56 -2.17
C ASN A 532 28.51 -3.70 -1.74
N ASN A 533 28.30 -4.73 -2.56
CA ASN A 533 27.45 -5.89 -2.24
C ASN A 533 27.98 -6.78 -1.09
N ALA A 534 29.06 -6.40 -0.40
CA ALA A 534 29.46 -7.02 0.87
C ALA A 534 28.66 -6.48 2.08
N GLN A 535 27.89 -5.40 1.89
CA GLN A 535 27.03 -4.77 2.89
C GLN A 535 25.79 -4.23 2.19
N ASP A 536 24.63 -4.77 2.56
CA ASP A 536 23.27 -4.40 2.14
C ASP A 536 22.69 -5.12 0.91
N ASP A 537 22.06 -6.27 1.21
CA ASP A 537 20.81 -6.70 0.59
C ASP A 537 19.93 -7.27 1.71
N LEU A 538 19.37 -6.38 2.54
CA LEU A 538 18.16 -6.70 3.29
C LEU A 538 16.98 -6.16 2.48
N PRO A 539 15.97 -6.99 2.16
CA PRO A 539 14.75 -6.47 1.56
C PRO A 539 14.15 -5.44 2.52
N ASN A 540 13.78 -4.27 2.01
CA ASN A 540 12.90 -3.34 2.72
C ASN A 540 11.52 -4.00 2.89
N GLU A 541 11.39 -4.92 3.84
CA GLU A 541 10.15 -5.18 4.55
C GLU A 541 10.00 -4.09 5.62
N ALA A 542 8.85 -3.49 5.87
CA ALA A 542 7.55 -3.48 5.24
C ALA A 542 6.96 -2.11 5.63
N ILE A 543 5.98 -1.60 4.89
CA ILE A 543 5.20 -0.46 5.36
C ILE A 543 4.43 -0.93 6.60
N LYS A 544 5.02 -0.74 7.77
CA LYS A 544 4.49 -1.14 9.08
C LYS A 544 4.21 0.13 9.86
N LYS A 545 3.09 0.80 9.54
CA LYS A 545 2.42 1.70 10.48
C LYS A 545 1.20 0.95 11.02
N VAL A 546 1.22 0.68 12.32
CA VAL A 546 0.13 0.06 13.06
C VAL A 546 -0.36 1.08 14.07
N PHE A 547 -1.67 1.20 14.25
CA PHE A 547 -2.28 2.33 14.96
C PHE A 547 -2.58 1.98 16.43
N THR A 548 -2.35 2.92 17.34
CA THR A 548 -2.71 2.81 18.76
C THR A 548 -4.10 3.41 19.02
N ALA A 549 -4.54 3.46 20.28
CA ALA A 549 -5.90 3.86 20.69
C ALA A 549 -6.30 5.31 20.28
N SER A 550 -5.34 6.17 19.93
CA SER A 550 -5.60 7.45 19.27
C SER A 550 -5.55 7.28 17.76
N TYR A 551 -6.68 7.47 17.07
CA TYR A 551 -6.75 7.38 15.62
C TYR A 551 -6.71 8.77 14.97
N ASP A 552 -5.89 8.91 13.93
CA ASP A 552 -5.88 10.04 13.02
C ASP A 552 -6.16 9.52 11.60
N THR A 553 -7.14 10.11 10.92
CA THR A 553 -7.45 9.81 9.52
C THR A 553 -6.28 10.19 8.61
N GLY A 554 -5.48 11.18 8.99
CA GLY A 554 -4.24 11.57 8.30
C GLY A 554 -3.23 10.43 8.22
N ASP A 555 -2.99 9.74 9.33
CA ASP A 555 -2.05 8.61 9.40
C ASP A 555 -2.51 7.44 8.50
N ILE A 556 -3.82 7.16 8.43
CA ILE A 556 -4.40 6.13 7.55
C ILE A 556 -4.20 6.49 6.09
N CYS A 557 -4.48 7.76 5.76
CA CYS A 557 -4.28 8.29 4.42
C CYS A 557 -2.81 8.16 3.99
N GLU A 558 -1.88 8.54 4.85
CA GLU A 558 -0.44 8.42 4.59
C GLU A 558 -0.04 6.96 4.38
N PHE A 559 -0.50 6.04 5.24
CA PHE A 559 -0.24 4.61 5.09
C PHE A 559 -0.73 4.07 3.74
N LEU A 560 -1.93 4.46 3.29
CA LEU A 560 -2.49 4.02 2.01
C LEU A 560 -1.73 4.63 0.82
N ILE A 561 -1.26 5.88 0.94
CA ILE A 561 -0.40 6.51 -0.06
C ILE A 561 0.95 5.78 -0.14
N ASP A 562 1.57 5.47 0.99
CA ASP A 562 2.80 4.69 1.07
C ASP A 562 2.60 3.33 0.39
N LEU A 563 1.49 2.64 0.70
CA LEU A 563 1.15 1.35 0.10
C LEU A 563 1.01 1.46 -1.42
N MET A 564 0.22 2.41 -1.92
CA MET A 564 0.05 2.68 -3.35
C MET A 564 1.38 2.97 -4.05
N THR A 565 2.26 3.78 -3.43
CA THR A 565 3.54 4.16 -4.04
C THR A 565 4.53 2.99 -4.09
N SER A 566 4.57 2.15 -3.05
CA SER A 566 5.45 0.97 -3.00
C SER A 566 5.07 -0.09 -4.04
N GLU A 567 3.78 -0.29 -4.30
CA GLU A 567 3.33 -1.26 -5.29
C GLU A 567 3.54 -0.78 -6.73
N ALA A 568 3.35 0.51 -7.00
CA ALA A 568 3.57 1.02 -8.35
C ALA A 568 5.02 0.83 -8.81
N TYR A 569 5.96 0.83 -7.85
CA TYR A 569 7.35 0.45 -8.07
C TYR A 569 7.52 -1.03 -8.50
N ILE A 570 6.64 -1.91 -8.02
CA ILE A 570 6.61 -3.33 -8.37
C ILE A 570 5.88 -3.55 -9.71
N ASP A 571 4.86 -2.79 -10.07
CA ASP A 571 4.14 -2.97 -11.36
C ASP A 571 4.84 -2.29 -12.55
N THR A 572 5.64 -1.24 -12.31
CA THR A 572 6.57 -0.69 -13.32
C THR A 572 7.63 -1.70 -13.78
N VAL A 573 7.75 -2.83 -13.08
CA VAL A 573 8.52 -4.01 -13.49
C VAL A 573 8.04 -4.56 -14.85
N SER A 574 6.74 -4.46 -15.15
CA SER A 574 6.18 -4.91 -16.43
C SER A 574 6.56 -4.02 -17.63
N LEU A 575 6.83 -2.73 -17.39
CA LEU A 575 7.16 -1.75 -18.43
C LEU A 575 8.67 -1.59 -18.69
N GLY A 576 9.52 -2.33 -17.98
CA GLY A 576 10.95 -2.26 -18.21
C GLY A 576 11.61 -0.99 -17.63
N PHE A 577 11.01 -0.32 -16.63
CA PHE A 577 11.66 0.73 -15.84
C PHE A 577 11.76 0.26 -14.38
N HIS A 578 12.97 -0.08 -13.89
CA HIS A 578 13.20 -0.46 -12.48
C HIS A 578 14.18 0.55 -11.90
N THR A 579 14.03 0.88 -10.64
CA THR A 579 15.11 1.47 -9.86
C THR A 579 15.70 0.36 -8.97
N GLY A 580 17.02 0.22 -8.94
CA GLY A 580 17.70 -0.85 -8.19
C GLY A 580 18.96 -1.38 -8.86
N SER A 581 19.90 -1.89 -8.04
CA SER A 581 21.20 -2.40 -8.47
C SER A 581 21.07 -3.59 -9.44
N LYS A 582 20.12 -4.50 -9.20
CA LYS A 582 19.88 -5.69 -10.04
C LYS A 582 19.44 -5.35 -11.47
N LYS A 583 18.52 -4.41 -11.66
CA LYS A 583 18.15 -3.96 -13.01
C LYS A 583 19.33 -3.32 -13.71
N LEU A 584 20.04 -2.45 -13.01
CA LEU A 584 21.11 -1.71 -13.62
C LEU A 584 22.11 -2.69 -14.27
N PHE A 585 22.38 -3.84 -13.64
CA PHE A 585 23.13 -4.93 -14.26
C PHE A 585 22.45 -5.55 -15.49
N GLU A 586 21.18 -5.91 -15.42
CA GLU A 586 20.43 -6.46 -16.57
C GLU A 586 20.47 -5.48 -17.76
N GLU A 587 20.28 -4.19 -17.51
CA GLU A 587 20.36 -3.13 -18.52
C GLU A 587 21.78 -2.93 -19.05
N ILE A 588 22.81 -3.08 -18.19
CA ILE A 588 24.22 -3.08 -18.61
C ILE A 588 24.47 -4.25 -19.57
N GLU A 589 24.04 -5.48 -19.25
CA GLU A 589 24.18 -6.62 -20.15
C GLU A 589 23.44 -6.40 -21.47
N MET A 590 22.22 -5.86 -21.40
CA MET A 590 21.43 -5.55 -22.60
C MET A 590 22.10 -4.48 -23.47
N PHE A 591 22.76 -3.49 -22.89
CA PHE A 591 23.55 -2.50 -23.63
C PHE A 591 24.71 -3.18 -24.39
N TYR A 592 25.47 -4.06 -23.72
CA TYR A 592 26.55 -4.81 -24.37
C TYR A 592 26.05 -5.75 -25.46
N SER A 593 24.91 -6.40 -25.26
CA SER A 593 24.29 -7.24 -26.29
C SER A 593 23.93 -6.43 -27.54
N SER A 594 23.46 -5.19 -27.36
CA SER A 594 23.09 -4.29 -28.47
C SER A 594 24.30 -3.84 -29.30
N LEU A 595 25.51 -3.84 -28.72
CA LEU A 595 26.75 -3.58 -29.45
C LEU A 595 27.17 -4.76 -30.35
N SER A 596 26.77 -5.99 -30.01
CA SER A 596 27.22 -7.21 -30.69
C SER A 596 26.40 -7.62 -31.93
N VAL A 597 25.23 -7.01 -32.14
CA VAL A 597 24.31 -7.40 -33.23
C VAL A 597 24.72 -6.82 -34.60
N ASP A 598 25.61 -5.82 -34.64
CA ASP A 598 26.04 -5.18 -35.90
C ASP A 598 27.24 -5.86 -36.61
N ASP A 599 27.91 -6.84 -36.00
CA ASP A 599 29.04 -7.55 -36.63
C ASP A 599 28.63 -8.72 -37.56
N GLY A 600 27.32 -8.95 -37.74
CA GLY A 600 26.78 -10.01 -38.62
C GLY A 600 26.52 -9.60 -40.08
N GLY A 601 26.71 -8.32 -40.42
CA GLY A 601 26.29 -7.72 -41.69
C GLY A 601 27.39 -7.60 -42.74
N CYS A 602 28.18 -8.64 -42.99
CA CYS A 602 28.99 -8.77 -44.21
C CYS A 602 29.28 -10.25 -44.50
N ARG A 603 28.41 -10.89 -45.29
CA ARG A 603 28.77 -11.84 -46.35
C ARG A 603 27.74 -11.83 -47.47
#